data_AF-A0A955N2U9-F1
#
_entry.id   AF-A0A955N2U9-F1
#
_cell.length_a   1.000
_cell.length_b   1.000
_cell.length_c   1.000
_cell.angle_alpha   90.00
_cell.angle_beta   90.00
_cell.angle_gamma   90.00
#
_symmetry.space_group_name_H-M   'P 1'
#
loop_
_entity.id
_entity.type
_entity.pdbx_description
1 polymer ?
#
loop_
_entity_poly.entity_id
_entity_poly.type
_entity_poly.pdbx_seq_one_letter_code
_entity_poly.pdbx_strand_id
1 'polypeptide(L)' 'MGRRLFTVYNPKGGGGSAAKVLDHFTPFFQDHGFDLDLHETEHSHHGIDLIRGSNLSPFDGILVVGGDGSIHDIINGLM' A
#
# COMPACT_ATOMS: atom_id res chain seq x y z
N MET A 1 -20.90 0.60 5.51
CA MET A 1 -19.73 -0.27 5.35
C MET A 1 -18.61 0.62 4.84
N GLY A 2 -17.48 0.68 5.56
CA GLY A 2 -16.31 1.44 5.10
C GLY A 2 -15.67 0.75 3.89
N ARG A 3 -15.04 1.53 3.02
CA ARG A 3 -14.29 1.02 1.87
C ARG A 3 -12.93 0.53 2.33
N ARG A 4 -12.43 -0.60 1.83
CA ARG A 4 -11.11 -1.13 2.25
C ARG A 4 -10.06 -0.90 1.18
N LEU A 5 -8.89 -0.42 1.56
CA LEU A 5 -7.75 -0.21 0.67
C LEU A 5 -6.61 -1.16 1.04
N PHE A 6 -6.16 -1.96 0.08
CA PHE A 6 -4.94 -2.76 0.21
C PHE A 6 -3.75 -1.80 0.12
N THR A 7 -3.11 -1.51 1.24
CA THR A 7 -2.15 -0.41 1.36
C THR A 7 -0.73 -0.97 1.43
N VAL A 8 0.04 -0.81 0.35
CA VAL A 8 1.44 -1.25 0.29
C VAL A 8 2.36 -0.06 0.53
N TYR A 9 3.31 -0.19 1.45
CA TYR A 9 4.29 0.85 1.71
C TYR A 9 5.72 0.32 1.82
N ASN A 10 6.68 1.11 1.35
CA ASN A 10 8.11 0.84 1.55
C ASN A 10 8.62 1.73 2.69
N PRO A 11 8.98 1.19 3.88
CA PRO A 11 9.38 1.99 5.03
C PRO A 11 10.65 2.79 4.78
N LYS A 12 11.51 2.35 3.85
CA LYS A 12 12.74 3.04 3.44
C LYS A 12 12.49 4.09 2.34
N GLY A 13 11.29 4.10 1.76
CA GLY A 13 10.87 5.05 0.73
C GLY A 13 10.95 6.50 1.22
N GLY A 14 11.27 7.42 0.30
CA GLY A 14 11.39 8.85 0.61
C GLY A 14 12.41 9.19 1.70
N GLY A 15 13.49 8.39 1.82
CA GLY A 15 14.51 8.55 2.86
C GLY A 15 14.06 8.12 4.26
N GLY A 16 13.16 7.14 4.36
CA GLY A 16 12.62 6.66 5.64
C GLY A 16 11.39 7.43 6.13
N SER A 17 10.78 8.25 5.28
CA SER A 17 9.62 9.07 5.64
C SER A 17 8.27 8.40 5.36
N ALA A 18 8.24 7.35 4.54
CA ALA A 18 7.01 6.69 4.09
C ALA A 18 6.09 6.25 5.26
N ALA A 19 6.65 5.64 6.31
CA ALA A 19 5.88 5.25 7.50
C ALA A 19 5.25 6.47 8.20
N LYS A 20 6.02 7.57 8.35
CA LYS A 20 5.51 8.81 8.95
C LYS A 20 4.42 9.46 8.11
N VAL A 21 4.57 9.42 6.79
CA VAL A 21 3.55 9.90 5.85
C VAL A 21 2.28 9.07 6.00
N LEU A 22 2.41 7.74 6.01
CA LEU A 22 1.29 6.83 6.20
C LEU A 22 0.57 7.11 7.53
N ASP A 23 1.30 7.21 8.64
CA ASP A 23 0.73 7.54 9.95
C ASP A 23 -0.02 8.89 9.94
N HIS A 24 0.54 9.90 9.26
CA HIS A 24 -0.06 11.22 9.17
C HIS A 24 -1.38 11.23 8.37
N PHE A 25 -1.45 10.45 7.29
CA PHE A 25 -2.63 10.41 6.41
C PHE A 25 -3.66 9.34 6.81
N THR A 26 -3.30 8.35 7.64
CA THR A 26 -4.24 7.30 8.08
C THR A 26 -5.53 7.87 8.69
N PRO A 27 -5.48 8.88 9.60
CA PRO A 27 -6.70 9.51 10.13
C PRO A 27 -7.57 10.13 9.04
N PHE A 28 -6.96 10.78 8.04
CA PHE A 28 -7.70 11.37 6.92
C PHE A 28 -8.50 10.30 6.16
N PHE A 29 -7.92 9.14 5.88
CA PHE A 29 -8.64 8.05 5.21
C PHE A 29 -9.78 7.49 6.10
N GLN A 30 -9.50 7.28 7.38
CA GLN A 30 -10.49 6.77 8.34
C GLN A 30 -11.69 7.72 8.50
N ASP A 31 -11.45 9.03 8.60
CA ASP A 31 -12.49 10.06 8.68
C ASP A 31 -13.37 10.10 7.42
N HIS A 32 -12.84 9.67 6.28
CA HIS A 32 -13.57 9.57 5.00
C HIS A 32 -14.14 8.17 4.73
N GLY A 33 -14.15 7.29 5.74
CA GLY A 33 -14.76 5.97 5.67
C GLY A 33 -13.93 4.92 4.94
N PHE A 34 -12.60 5.12 4.85
CA PHE A 34 -11.67 4.13 4.33
C PHE A 34 -10.92 3.42 5.46
N ASP A 35 -10.86 2.09 5.38
CA ASP A 35 -10.03 1.23 6.21
C ASP A 35 -8.75 0.86 5.44
N LEU A 36 -7.59 1.13 6.02
CA LEU A 36 -6.29 0.88 5.39
C LEU A 36 -5.72 -0.43 5.91
N ASP A 37 -5.57 -1.41 5.03
CA ASP A 37 -4.94 -2.70 5.34
C ASP A 37 -3.46 -2.65 4.98
N LEU A 38 -2.61 -2.48 5.99
CA LEU A 38 -1.21 -2.08 5.82
C LEU A 38 -0.29 -3.30 5.54
N HIS A 39 0.47 -3.23 4.46
CA HIS A 39 1.40 -4.25 4.01
C HIS A 39 2.78 -3.62 3.74
N GLU A 40 3.76 -4.02 4.54
CA GLU A 40 5.13 -3.51 4.42
C GLU A 40 5.92 -4.29 3.37
N THR A 41 6.69 -3.59 2.51
CA THR A 41 7.66 -4.25 1.64
C THR A 41 8.98 -4.51 2.35
N GLU A 42 9.48 -5.75 2.31
CA GLU A 42 10.70 -6.13 3.02
C GLU A 42 11.97 -6.04 2.17
N HIS A 43 11.84 -6.23 0.85
CA HIS A 43 12.94 -6.19 -0.11
C HIS A 43 12.49 -5.63 -1.47
N SER A 44 13.45 -5.37 -2.37
CA SER A 44 13.15 -4.98 -3.76
C SER A 44 12.23 -6.02 -4.41
N HIS A 45 11.25 -5.56 -5.18
CA HIS A 45 10.25 -6.40 -5.87
C HIS A 45 9.28 -7.17 -4.96
N HIS A 46 9.34 -7.00 -3.63
CA HIS A 46 8.37 -7.64 -2.72
C HIS A 46 6.92 -7.22 -3.01
N GLY A 47 6.69 -6.02 -3.58
CA GLY A 47 5.36 -5.58 -3.99
C GLY A 47 4.69 -6.52 -5.01
N ILE A 48 5.48 -7.13 -5.90
CA ILE A 48 4.96 -8.11 -6.87
C ILE A 48 4.45 -9.35 -6.13
N ASP A 49 5.23 -9.86 -5.18
CA ASP A 49 4.91 -11.05 -4.39
C ASP A 49 3.66 -10.82 -3.53
N LEU A 50 3.56 -9.65 -2.89
CA LEU A 50 2.39 -9.25 -2.10
C LEU A 50 1.11 -9.26 -2.93
N ILE A 51 1.14 -8.66 -4.12
CA ILE A 51 -0.03 -8.60 -4.99
C ILE A 51 -0.42 -10.00 -5.49
N ARG A 52 0.55 -10.81 -5.94
CA ARG A 52 0.29 -12.16 -6.45
C ARG A 52 -0.17 -13.14 -5.36
N GLY A 53 0.29 -12.94 -4.13
CA GLY A 53 -0.04 -13.79 -2.98
C GLY A 53 -1.33 -13.41 -2.26
N SER A 54 -1.97 -12.30 -2.61
CA SER A 54 -3.11 -11.75 -1.87
C SER A 54 -4.44 -11.91 -2.61
N ASN A 55 -5.51 -12.17 -1.86
CA ASN A 55 -6.87 -12.05 -2.38
C ASN A 55 -7.29 -10.57 -2.37
N LEU A 56 -7.31 -9.94 -3.54
CA LEU A 56 -7.67 -8.52 -3.69
C LEU A 56 -9.18 -8.26 -3.78
N SER A 57 -10.00 -9.30 -3.93
CA SER A 57 -11.47 -9.18 -4.07
C SER A 57 -12.19 -8.42 -2.94
N PRO A 58 -11.73 -8.44 -1.67
CA PRO A 58 -12.36 -7.70 -0.58
C PRO A 58 -12.05 -6.19 -0.57
N PHE A 59 -11.15 -5.72 -1.44
CA PHE A 59 -10.65 -4.35 -1.42
C PHE A 59 -11.25 -3.54 -2.56
N ASP A 60 -11.57 -2.27 -2.28
CA ASP A 60 -12.08 -1.31 -3.25
C ASP A 60 -10.96 -0.67 -4.08
N GLY A 61 -9.70 -0.82 -3.65
CA GLY A 61 -8.54 -0.29 -4.35
C GLY A 61 -7.22 -0.63 -3.65
N ILE A 62 -6.12 -0.25 -4.31
CA ILE A 62 -4.75 -0.39 -3.81
C ILE A 62 -4.19 1.01 -3.56
N LEU A 63 -3.68 1.26 -2.36
CA LEU A 63 -2.96 2.48 -2.00
C LEU A 63 -1.47 2.17 -1.95
N VAL A 64 -0.67 2.92 -2.71
CA VAL A 64 0.79 2.74 -2.75
C VAL A 64 1.46 3.93 -2.07
N VAL A 65 2.22 3.66 -1.02
CA VAL A 65 3.03 4.67 -0.30
C VAL A 65 4.51 4.38 -0.55
N GLY A 66 5.03 4.93 -1.63
CA GLY A 66 6.39 4.71 -2.10
C GLY A 66 6.72 5.59 -3.30
N GLY A 67 7.82 5.27 -3.99
CA GLY A 67 8.19 5.93 -5.24
C GLY A 67 7.74 5.13 -6.47
N ASP A 68 8.22 5.54 -7.65
CA ASP A 68 7.85 4.92 -8.94
C ASP A 68 8.15 3.42 -8.99
N GLY A 69 9.24 2.97 -8.35
CA GLY A 69 9.57 1.54 -8.25
C GLY A 69 8.50 0.73 -7.52
N SER A 70 7.92 1.27 -6.45
CA SER A 70 6.80 0.63 -5.74
C SER A 70 5.58 0.54 -6.64
N ILE A 71 5.24 1.60 -7.37
CA ILE A 71 4.12 1.60 -8.32
C ILE A 71 4.35 0.56 -9.44
N HIS A 72 5.56 0.51 -9.98
CA HIS A 72 5.96 -0.47 -11.00
C HIS A 72 5.77 -1.91 -10.52
N ASP A 73 6.22 -2.22 -9.30
CA ASP A 73 6.05 -3.55 -8.69
C ASP A 73 4.57 -3.92 -8.54
N ILE A 74 3.74 -3.00 -8.04
CA ILE A 74 2.30 -3.25 -7.89
C ILE A 74 1.62 -3.51 -9.24
N ILE A 75 1.92 -2.69 -10.27
CA ILE A 75 1.36 -2.88 -11.61
C ILE A 75 1.76 -4.24 -12.19
N ASN A 76 3.04 -4.62 -12.06
CA ASN A 76 3.52 -5.92 -12.56
C ASN A 76 2.94 -7.12 -11.79
N GLY A 77 2.61 -6.95 -10.51
CA GLY A 77 1.92 -7.98 -9.73
C GLY A 77 0.48 -8.22 -10.19
N LEU A 78 -0.19 -7.18 -10.71
CA LEU A 78 -1.56 -7.24 -11.22
C LEU A 78 -1.68 -7.86 -12.62
N MET A 79 -0.58 -7.93 -13.37
CA MET A 79 -0.49 -8.55 -14.70
C MET A 79 -0.23 -10.05 -14.60
#